data_AF-A0A0Q6XWT5-F1
#
_entry.id   AF-A0A0Q6XWT5-F1
#
_cell.length_a   1.000
_cell.length_b   1.000
_cell.length_c   1.000
_cell.angle_alpha   90.00
_cell.angle_beta   90.00
_cell.angle_gamma   90.00
#
_symmetry.space_group_name_H-M   'P 1'
#
loop_
_entity.id
_entity.type
_entity.pdbx_description
1 polymer ?
#
loop_
_entity_poly.entity_id
_entity_poly.type
_entity_poly.pdbx_seq_one_letter_code
_entity_poly.pdbx_strand_id
1 'polypeptide(L)'
;MTTDGFSRPGSPAQEPVGDLVQRASQQLSQLVRDEMRLAQAEMTEKGKRFGKGGGLFGGAGLVGVLTLQALVATVIAALSLAVDVWVAALIVTGVLAAVTALMAALGKQQVSKASPPAPEQTVDSVKADMAEIKERAQR
;
A
#
# COMPACT_ATOMS: atom_id res chain seq x y z
N MET A 1 -67.76 51.54 -30.54
CA MET A 1 -67.75 51.06 -29.16
C MET A 1 -67.17 49.65 -29.19
N THR A 2 -65.84 49.55 -29.06
CA THR A 2 -65.10 48.79 -28.01
C THR A 2 -65.23 47.26 -28.15
N THR A 3 -64.19 46.42 -28.20
CA THR A 3 -62.73 46.51 -28.04
C THR A 3 -62.17 45.14 -28.42
N ASP A 4 -61.05 45.09 -29.16
CA ASP A 4 -60.29 43.87 -29.46
C ASP A 4 -59.67 43.27 -28.18
N GLY A 5 -59.98 41.99 -27.93
CA GLY A 5 -59.34 41.19 -26.89
C GLY A 5 -58.04 40.58 -27.41
N PHE A 6 -56.93 41.32 -27.30
CA PHE A 6 -55.59 40.78 -27.53
C PHE A 6 -55.22 39.79 -26.41
N SER A 7 -55.38 38.50 -26.67
CA SER A 7 -54.73 37.43 -25.90
C SER A 7 -53.22 37.54 -26.07
N ARG A 8 -52.53 38.09 -25.07
CA ARG A 8 -51.06 38.10 -25.03
C ARG A 8 -50.56 36.65 -24.91
N PRO A 9 -49.66 36.18 -25.79
CA PRO A 9 -48.97 34.92 -25.55
C PRO A 9 -48.12 35.09 -24.29
N GLY A 10 -48.30 34.17 -23.33
CA GLY A 10 -47.46 34.10 -22.13
C GLY A 10 -45.99 34.05 -22.55
N SER A 11 -45.17 34.90 -21.92
CA SER A 11 -43.73 34.98 -22.18
C SER A 11 -43.10 33.58 -22.16
N PRO A 12 -42.15 33.29 -23.08
CA PRO A 12 -41.30 32.12 -22.92
C PRO A 12 -40.62 32.27 -21.57
N ALA A 13 -40.89 31.34 -20.65
CA ALA A 13 -40.29 31.31 -19.33
C ALA A 13 -38.77 31.33 -19.51
N GLN A 14 -38.16 32.49 -19.28
CA GLN A 14 -36.75 32.56 -18.94
C GLN A 14 -36.65 31.76 -17.65
N GLU A 15 -36.06 30.56 -17.70
CA GLU A 15 -35.80 29.81 -16.47
C GLU A 15 -35.09 30.77 -15.52
N PRO A 16 -35.66 31.03 -14.33
CA PRO A 16 -35.05 31.97 -13.40
C PRO A 16 -33.63 31.46 -13.10
N VAL A 17 -32.66 32.37 -13.05
CA VAL A 17 -31.23 32.05 -12.83
C VAL A 17 -31.02 31.12 -11.61
N GLY A 18 -31.94 31.18 -10.63
CA GLY A 18 -31.99 30.24 -9.50
C GLY A 18 -32.16 28.77 -9.89
N ASP A 19 -33.00 28.45 -10.89
CA ASP A 19 -33.24 27.08 -11.36
C ASP A 19 -32.00 26.50 -12.05
N LEU A 20 -31.25 27.32 -12.80
CA LEU A 20 -29.99 26.91 -13.45
C LEU A 20 -28.89 26.63 -12.42
N VAL A 21 -28.77 27.48 -11.39
CA VAL A 21 -27.82 27.27 -10.29
C VAL A 21 -28.18 26.02 -9.49
N GLN A 22 -29.47 25.79 -9.24
CA GLN A 22 -29.93 24.60 -8.54
C GLN A 22 -29.65 23.32 -9.34
N ARG A 23 -29.90 23.33 -10.66
CA ARG A 23 -29.56 22.21 -11.55
C ARG A 23 -28.06 21.97 -11.66
N ALA A 24 -27.24 23.02 -11.77
CA ALA A 24 -25.78 22.89 -11.81
C ALA A 24 -25.23 22.31 -10.51
N SER A 25 -25.76 22.76 -9.36
CA SER A 25 -25.42 22.21 -8.04
C SER A 25 -25.82 20.73 -7.91
N GLN A 26 -26.99 20.37 -8.42
CA GLN A 26 -27.44 18.97 -8.48
C GLN A 26 -26.55 18.11 -9.38
N GLN A 27 -26.17 18.60 -10.56
CA GLN A 27 -25.28 17.88 -11.48
C GLN A 27 -23.88 17.71 -10.89
N LEU A 28 -23.33 18.75 -10.25
CA LEU A 28 -22.05 18.65 -9.56
C LEU A 28 -22.12 17.64 -8.41
N SER A 29 -23.21 17.66 -7.62
CA SER A 29 -23.44 16.70 -6.54
C SER A 29 -23.58 15.25 -7.06
N GLN A 30 -24.16 15.06 -8.24
CA GLN A 30 -24.25 13.76 -8.90
C GLN A 30 -22.88 13.32 -9.40
N LEU A 31 -22.13 14.19 -10.07
CA LEU A 31 -20.79 13.90 -10.57
C LEU A 31 -19.84 13.48 -9.44
N VAL A 32 -19.80 14.24 -8.34
CA VAL A 32 -18.98 13.88 -7.17
C VAL A 32 -19.38 12.52 -6.62
N ARG A 33 -20.67 12.21 -6.56
CA ARG A 33 -21.16 10.91 -6.07
C ARG A 33 -20.78 9.76 -7.01
N ASP A 34 -20.80 10.00 -8.31
CA ASP A 34 -20.41 9.00 -9.30
C ASP A 34 -18.90 8.76 -9.31
N GLU A 35 -18.08 9.82 -9.15
CA GLU A 35 -16.63 9.69 -9.01
C GLU A 35 -16.26 8.94 -7.72
N MET A 36 -16.98 9.20 -6.62
CA MET A 36 -16.82 8.43 -5.38
C MET A 36 -17.17 6.95 -5.57
N ARG A 37 -18.23 6.64 -6.31
CA ARG A 37 -18.63 5.26 -6.62
C ARG A 37 -17.59 4.56 -7.51
N LEU A 38 -17.06 5.28 -8.50
CA LEU A 38 -16.01 4.79 -9.38
C LEU A 38 -14.74 4.49 -8.59
N ALA A 39 -14.29 5.44 -7.76
CA ALA A 39 -13.13 5.27 -6.89
C ALA A 39 -13.32 4.09 -5.92
N GLN A 40 -14.52 3.92 -5.35
CA GLN A 40 -14.85 2.78 -4.51
C GLN A 40 -14.79 1.45 -5.28
N ALA A 41 -15.30 1.40 -6.51
CA ALA A 41 -15.23 0.22 -7.36
C ALA A 41 -13.77 -0.14 -7.71
N GLU A 42 -12.97 0.85 -8.10
CA GLU A 42 -11.55 0.65 -8.43
C GLU A 42 -10.73 0.22 -7.21
N MET A 43 -10.96 0.83 -6.04
CA MET A 43 -10.33 0.41 -4.78
C MET A 43 -10.74 -1.01 -4.37
N THR A 44 -12.00 -1.39 -4.58
CA THR A 44 -12.47 -2.76 -4.32
C THR A 44 -11.80 -3.76 -5.26
N GLU A 45 -11.64 -3.43 -6.54
CA GLU A 45 -10.99 -4.30 -7.52
C GLU A 45 -9.49 -4.44 -7.23
N LYS A 46 -8.79 -3.33 -6.94
CA LYS A 46 -7.40 -3.33 -6.47
C LYS A 46 -7.28 -4.15 -5.20
N GLY A 47 -8.13 -3.90 -4.21
CA GLY A 47 -8.17 -4.62 -2.94
C GLY A 47 -8.37 -6.13 -3.10
N LYS A 48 -9.25 -6.58 -4.00
CA LYS A 48 -9.42 -8.01 -4.33
C LYS A 48 -8.16 -8.62 -4.95
N ARG A 49 -7.50 -7.90 -5.86
CA ARG A 49 -6.25 -8.35 -6.50
C ARG A 49 -5.12 -8.47 -5.48
N PHE A 50 -4.92 -7.45 -4.65
CA PHE A 50 -3.95 -7.48 -3.56
C PHE A 50 -4.30 -8.51 -2.49
N GLY A 51 -5.58 -8.69 -2.15
CA GLY A 51 -6.04 -9.67 -1.18
C GLY A 51 -5.84 -11.11 -1.67
N LYS A 52 -6.15 -11.41 -2.93
CA LYS A 52 -5.87 -12.73 -3.52
C LYS A 52 -4.37 -12.98 -3.62
N GLY A 53 -3.59 -11.99 -4.05
CA GLY A 53 -2.14 -12.09 -4.13
C GLY A 53 -1.50 -12.29 -2.75
N GLY A 54 -1.91 -11.49 -1.76
CA GLY A 54 -1.44 -11.59 -0.38
C GLY A 54 -1.85 -12.89 0.29
N GLY A 55 -3.08 -13.37 0.05
CA GLY A 55 -3.54 -14.67 0.53
C GLY A 55 -2.77 -15.85 -0.06
N LEU A 56 -2.51 -15.82 -1.38
CA LEU A 56 -1.69 -16.83 -2.05
C LEU A 56 -0.24 -16.81 -1.57
N PHE A 57 0.38 -15.63 -1.43
CA PHE A 57 1.73 -15.52 -0.90
C PHE A 57 1.81 -15.94 0.57
N GLY A 58 0.81 -15.59 1.39
CA GLY A 58 0.72 -16.05 2.77
C GLY A 58 0.59 -17.57 2.86
N GLY A 59 -0.31 -18.15 2.06
CA GLY A 59 -0.47 -19.60 1.96
C GLY A 59 0.79 -20.32 1.46
N ALA A 60 1.44 -19.78 0.41
CA ALA A 60 2.70 -20.30 -0.10
C ALA A 60 3.83 -20.20 0.95
N GLY A 61 3.87 -19.14 1.74
CA GLY A 61 4.81 -19.00 2.86
C GLY A 61 4.61 -20.09 3.91
N LEU A 62 3.36 -20.31 4.35
CA LEU A 62 3.03 -21.36 5.31
C LEU A 62 3.37 -22.76 4.77
N VAL A 63 2.91 -23.08 3.56
CA VAL A 63 3.19 -24.37 2.92
C VAL A 63 4.70 -24.54 2.71
N GLY A 64 5.40 -23.49 2.30
CA GLY A 64 6.85 -23.50 2.15
C GLY A 64 7.59 -23.81 3.44
N VAL A 65 7.16 -23.25 4.58
CA VAL A 65 7.70 -23.60 5.91
C VAL A 65 7.48 -25.09 6.23
N LEU A 66 6.27 -25.61 5.98
CA LEU A 66 5.98 -27.03 6.19
C LEU A 66 6.81 -27.94 5.28
N THR A 67 7.00 -27.56 4.01
CA THR A 67 7.86 -28.27 3.07
C THR A 67 9.31 -28.30 3.55
N LEU A 68 9.85 -27.18 4.04
CA LEU A 68 11.20 -27.13 4.61
C LEU A 68 11.33 -28.01 5.86
N GLN A 69 10.35 -28.00 6.76
CA GLN A 69 10.35 -28.88 7.94
C GLN A 69 10.34 -30.36 7.54
N ALA A 70 9.50 -30.74 6.57
CA ALA A 70 9.47 -32.11 6.04
C ALA A 70 10.80 -32.50 5.39
N LEU A 71 11.46 -31.58 4.68
CA LEU A 71 12.78 -31.82 4.10
C LEU A 71 13.85 -32.02 5.18
N VAL A 72 13.87 -31.19 6.22
CA VAL A 72 14.78 -31.37 7.37
C VAL A 72 14.57 -32.73 8.02
N ALA A 73 13.31 -33.11 8.28
CA ALA A 73 12.98 -34.44 8.81
C ALA A 73 13.45 -35.57 7.88
N THR A 74 13.32 -35.39 6.56
CA THR A 74 13.75 -36.36 5.54
C THR A 74 15.27 -36.54 5.57
N VAL A 75 16.04 -35.45 5.67
CA VAL A 75 17.51 -35.51 5.76
C VAL A 75 17.94 -36.19 7.06
N ILE A 76 17.30 -35.89 8.19
CA ILE A 76 17.58 -36.56 9.47
C ILE A 76 17.29 -38.06 9.35
N ALA A 77 16.12 -38.44 8.80
CA ALA A 77 15.75 -39.83 8.61
C ALA A 77 16.74 -40.55 7.68
N ALA A 78 17.16 -39.93 6.58
CA ALA A 78 18.15 -40.51 5.67
C ALA A 78 19.52 -40.70 6.35
N LEU A 79 20.00 -39.71 7.12
CA LEU A 79 21.24 -39.83 7.88
C LEU A 79 21.15 -40.87 9.00
N SER A 80 19.96 -41.06 9.58
CA SER A 80 19.73 -42.06 10.63
C SER A 80 19.91 -43.51 10.15
N LEU A 81 20.00 -43.74 8.83
CA LEU A 81 20.37 -45.03 8.27
C LEU A 81 21.86 -45.36 8.49
N ALA A 82 22.70 -44.36 8.75
CA ALA A 82 24.14 -44.50 8.93
C ALA A 82 24.62 -44.20 10.36
N VAL A 83 23.89 -43.38 11.12
CA VAL A 83 24.22 -42.97 12.50
C VAL A 83 22.97 -42.95 13.38
N ASP A 84 23.12 -42.87 14.70
CA ASP A 84 21.98 -42.70 15.60
C ASP A 84 21.18 -41.43 15.27
N VAL A 85 19.86 -41.50 15.45
CA VAL A 85 18.94 -40.40 15.13
C VAL A 85 19.29 -39.09 15.85
N TRP A 86 19.80 -39.15 17.08
CA TRP A 86 20.21 -37.97 17.83
C TRP A 86 21.47 -37.31 17.23
N VAL A 87 22.42 -38.10 16.72
CA VAL A 87 23.61 -37.61 16.02
C VAL A 87 23.22 -36.97 14.69
N ALA A 88 22.36 -37.65 13.91
CA ALA A 88 21.84 -37.11 12.66
C ALA A 88 21.15 -35.76 12.87
N ALA A 89 20.30 -35.64 13.88
CA ALA A 89 19.62 -34.39 14.22
C ALA A 89 20.59 -33.27 14.59
N LEU A 90 21.64 -33.56 15.37
CA LEU A 90 22.66 -32.56 15.72
C LEU A 90 23.49 -32.11 14.52
N ILE A 91 23.84 -33.02 13.61
CA ILE A 91 24.57 -32.67 12.37
C ILE A 91 23.74 -31.70 11.52
N VAL A 92 22.47 -32.06 11.25
CA VAL A 92 21.58 -31.21 10.44
C VAL A 92 21.35 -29.86 11.12
N THR A 93 21.14 -29.85 12.43
CA THR A 93 21.00 -28.60 13.21
C THR A 93 22.25 -27.74 13.12
N GLY A 94 23.44 -28.31 13.25
CA GLY A 94 24.70 -27.59 13.14
C GLY A 94 24.90 -26.95 11.77
N VAL A 95 24.59 -27.68 10.70
CA VAL A 95 24.66 -27.16 9.32
C VAL A 95 23.68 -26.00 9.12
N LEU A 96 22.42 -26.17 9.54
CA LEU A 96 21.41 -25.11 9.42
C LEU A 96 21.75 -23.88 10.27
N ALA A 97 22.32 -24.08 11.48
CA ALA A 97 22.78 -22.99 12.33
C ALA A 97 23.92 -22.20 11.66
N ALA A 98 24.87 -22.87 11.02
CA ALA A 98 25.95 -22.23 10.28
C ALA A 98 25.41 -21.40 9.09
N VAL A 99 24.48 -21.96 8.30
CA VAL A 99 23.82 -21.24 7.21
C VAL A 99 23.06 -20.02 7.73
N THR A 100 22.31 -20.19 8.83
CA THR A 100 21.55 -19.10 9.47
C THR A 100 22.48 -17.99 9.96
N ALA A 101 23.58 -18.35 10.62
CA ALA A 101 24.57 -17.39 11.10
C ALA A 101 25.21 -16.61 9.93
N LEU A 102 25.53 -17.28 8.82
CA LEU A 102 26.06 -16.64 7.63
C LEU A 102 25.05 -15.67 7.00
N MET A 103 23.80 -16.10 6.82
CA MET A 103 22.73 -15.24 6.29
C MET A 103 22.49 -14.03 7.19
N ALA A 104 22.45 -14.22 8.51
CA ALA A 104 22.29 -13.14 9.47
C ALA A 104 23.47 -12.15 9.41
N ALA A 105 24.71 -12.64 9.29
CA ALA A 105 25.89 -11.81 9.15
C ALA A 105 25.88 -10.99 7.85
N LEU A 106 25.56 -11.62 6.71
CA LEU A 106 25.47 -10.96 5.41
C LEU A 106 24.32 -9.95 5.37
N GLY A 107 23.17 -10.30 5.95
CA GLY A 107 22.01 -9.42 6.08
C GLY A 107 22.34 -8.19 6.93
N LYS A 108 22.97 -8.39 8.09
CA LYS A 108 23.46 -7.29 8.93
C LYS A 108 24.44 -6.41 8.18
N GLN A 109 25.35 -7.00 7.41
CA GLN A 109 26.32 -6.25 6.62
C GLN A 109 25.63 -5.38 5.54
N GLN A 110 24.66 -5.94 4.81
CA GLN A 110 23.86 -5.21 3.82
C GLN A 110 23.08 -4.05 4.46
N VAL A 111 22.40 -4.31 5.57
CA VAL A 111 21.65 -3.28 6.31
C VAL A 111 22.59 -2.19 6.85
N SER A 112 23.79 -2.56 7.31
CA SER A 112 24.79 -1.59 7.80
C SER A 112 25.48 -0.79 6.69
N LYS A 113 25.51 -1.31 5.45
CA LYS A 113 26.11 -0.68 4.27
C LYS A 113 25.12 0.18 3.49
N ALA A 114 23.81 -0.06 3.64
CA ALA A 114 22.81 0.90 3.25
C ALA A 114 23.00 2.14 4.15
N SER A 115 23.51 3.23 3.56
CA SER A 115 23.77 4.56 4.15
C SER A 115 22.67 5.02 5.11
N PRO A 116 22.96 5.97 6.04
CA PRO A 116 22.17 6.13 7.25
C PRO A 116 20.68 6.34 6.95
N PRO A 117 19.79 5.93 7.87
CA PRO A 117 18.33 5.93 7.67
C PRO A 117 17.70 7.31 7.37
N ALA A 118 18.50 8.37 7.26
CA ALA A 118 18.10 9.70 6.84
C ALA A 118 18.79 10.09 5.52
N PRO A 119 18.06 10.60 4.51
CA PRO A 119 18.66 11.14 3.30
C PRO A 119 19.54 12.34 3.68
N GLU A 120 20.84 12.28 3.42
CA GLU A 120 21.78 13.35 3.79
C GLU A 120 21.32 14.71 3.25
N GLN A 121 20.81 14.73 2.01
CA GLN A 121 20.26 15.94 1.39
C GLN A 121 19.05 16.52 2.13
N THR A 122 18.18 15.68 2.69
CA THR A 122 17.01 16.13 3.46
C THR A 122 17.42 16.63 4.85
N VAL A 123 18.44 16.03 5.45
CA VAL A 123 18.98 16.50 6.73
C VAL A 123 19.68 17.85 6.55
N ASP A 124 20.41 18.02 5.46
CA ASP A 124 21.13 19.26 5.17
C ASP A 124 20.19 20.40 4.77
N SER A 125 19.11 20.12 4.01
CA SER A 125 18.10 21.12 3.70
C SER A 125 17.35 21.58 4.95
N VAL A 126 16.97 20.67 5.85
CA VAL A 126 16.31 21.02 7.12
C VAL A 126 17.22 21.82 8.04
N LYS A 127 18.53 21.53 8.07
CA LYS A 127 19.52 22.33 8.82
C LYS A 127 19.67 23.75 8.22
N ALA A 128 19.69 23.87 6.90
CA ALA A 128 19.75 25.16 6.22
C ALA A 128 18.49 26.01 6.51
N ASP A 129 17.30 25.39 6.44
CA ASP A 129 16.03 26.06 6.76
C ASP A 129 15.99 26.51 8.23
N MET A 130 16.49 25.70 9.16
CA MET A 130 16.60 26.11 10.57
C MET A 130 17.61 27.26 10.79
N ALA A 131 18.71 27.27 10.06
CA ALA A 131 19.70 28.35 10.14
C ALA A 131 19.09 29.67 9.64
N GLU A 132 18.34 29.64 8.53
CA GLU A 132 17.66 30.82 7.99
C GLU A 132 16.60 31.35 8.95
N ILE A 133 15.79 30.47 9.56
CA ILE A 133 14.79 30.87 10.56
C ILE A 133 15.46 31.50 11.78
N LYS A 134 16.59 30.97 12.24
CA LYS A 134 17.33 31.51 13.39
C LYS A 134 17.93 32.88 13.09
N GLU A 135 18.44 33.09 11.87
CA GLU A 135 18.97 34.38 11.42
C GLU A 135 17.87 35.44 11.32
N ARG A 136 16.70 35.07 10.78
CA ARG A 136 15.53 35.96 10.71
C ARG A 136 14.95 36.33 12.07
N ALA A 137 15.13 35.49 13.09
CA ALA A 137 14.67 35.76 14.46
C ALA A 137 15.65 36.62 15.29
N GLN A 138 16.89 36.79 14.85
CA GLN A 138 17.90 37.63 15.51
C GLN A 138 18.04 39.04 14.90
N ARG A 139 17.35 39.33 13.79
CA ARG A 139 17.19 40.68 13.23
C ARG A 139 15.91 41.34 13.75
#